data_AF-A0A842NMZ6-F1
#
_entry.id   AF-A0A842NMZ6-F1
#
_cell.length_a   1.000
_cell.length_b   1.000
_cell.length_c   1.000
_cell.angle_alpha   90.00
_cell.angle_beta   90.00
_cell.angle_gamma   90.00
#
_symmetry.space_group_name_H-M   'P 1'
#
loop_
_entity.id
_entity.type
_entity.pdbx_description
1 polymer ?
#
loop_
_entity_poly.entity_id
_entity_poly.type
_entity_poly.pdbx_seq_one_letter_code
_entity_poly.pdbx_strand_id
1 'polypeptide(L)'
;MTLSDNPLLITSGLPKFNEISPEHIEPALTRLLEEAKDRLEEREADIQPTWKGLIEPIEAIGLPFEYSWGLIGHLLNVMNTEDL
;
A
#
# COMPACT_ATOMS: atom_id res chain seq x y z
N MET A 1 9.55 -12.43 -11.10
CA MET A 1 8.27 -11.88 -10.62
C MET A 1 8.05 -10.56 -11.31
N THR A 2 6.85 -10.29 -11.82
CA THR A 2 6.50 -8.93 -12.24
C THR A 2 6.04 -8.14 -11.02
N LEU A 3 6.11 -6.80 -11.04
CA LEU A 3 5.63 -5.98 -9.92
C LEU A 3 4.15 -6.26 -9.60
N SER A 4 3.35 -6.61 -10.60
CA SER A 4 1.94 -6.99 -10.45
C SER A 4 1.72 -8.29 -9.65
N ASP A 5 2.74 -9.14 -9.55
CA ASP A 5 2.70 -10.39 -8.77
C ASP A 5 3.25 -10.23 -7.34
N ASN A 6 3.64 -9.01 -6.94
CA ASN A 6 4.20 -8.78 -5.61
C ASN A 6 3.14 -9.06 -4.53
N PRO A 7 3.41 -9.93 -3.55
CA PRO A 7 2.43 -10.37 -2.55
C PRO A 7 1.91 -9.23 -1.66
N LEU A 8 2.67 -8.15 -1.50
CA LEU A 8 2.23 -6.95 -0.77
C LEU A 8 1.14 -6.17 -1.53
N LEU A 9 1.04 -6.36 -2.85
CA LEU A 9 0.08 -5.67 -3.71
C LEU A 9 -1.20 -6.49 -3.98
N ILE A 10 -1.25 -7.73 -3.51
CA ILE A 10 -2.40 -8.63 -3.68
C ILE A 10 -3.34 -8.49 -2.47
N THR A 11 -4.43 -7.74 -2.65
CA THR A 11 -5.44 -7.48 -1.60
C THR A 11 -6.63 -8.46 -1.65
N SER A 12 -6.63 -9.39 -2.60
CA SER A 12 -7.69 -10.39 -2.72
C SER A 12 -7.46 -11.56 -1.76
N GLY A 13 -8.47 -11.90 -0.95
CA GLY A 13 -8.41 -13.02 -0.03
C GLY A 13 -7.60 -12.71 1.23
N LEU A 14 -6.92 -13.72 1.77
CA LEU A 14 -6.08 -13.56 2.95
C LEU A 14 -4.65 -13.13 2.56
N PRO A 15 -3.96 -12.36 3.41
CA PRO A 15 -2.56 -12.00 3.17
C PRO A 15 -1.68 -13.24 3.05
N LYS A 16 -0.89 -13.29 1.98
CA LYS A 16 0.00 -14.40 1.66
C LYS A 16 1.34 -14.27 2.39
N PHE A 17 1.32 -14.29 3.72
CA PHE A 17 2.51 -14.08 4.55
C PHE A 17 3.69 -14.98 4.20
N ASN A 18 3.42 -16.23 3.77
CA ASN A 18 4.43 -17.20 3.37
C ASN A 18 5.14 -16.87 2.04
N GLU A 19 4.63 -15.92 1.26
CA GLU A 19 5.21 -15.46 0.00
C GLU A 19 5.96 -14.12 0.16
N ILE A 20 5.86 -13.45 1.30
CA ILE A 20 6.52 -12.15 1.55
C ILE A 20 7.99 -12.37 1.92
N SER A 21 8.88 -11.64 1.25
CA SER A 21 10.31 -11.57 1.53
C SER A 21 10.76 -10.09 1.51
N PRO A 22 11.91 -9.73 2.12
CA PRO A 22 12.39 -8.35 2.16
C PRO A 22 12.51 -7.69 0.79
N GLU A 23 12.93 -8.43 -0.24
CA GLU A 23 13.08 -7.92 -1.60
C GLU A 23 11.75 -7.43 -2.23
N HIS A 24 10.61 -7.80 -1.67
CA HIS A 24 9.31 -7.32 -2.10
C HIS A 24 8.95 -5.93 -1.56
N ILE A 25 9.58 -5.48 -0.46
CA ILE A 25 9.17 -4.28 0.29
C ILE A 25 9.38 -3.02 -0.52
N GLU A 26 10.63 -2.72 -0.91
CA GLU A 26 10.97 -1.48 -1.61
C GLU A 26 10.19 -1.31 -2.94
N PRO A 27 10.09 -2.33 -3.82
CA PRO A 27 9.31 -2.21 -5.05
C PRO A 27 7.81 -1.97 -4.81
N ALA A 28 7.22 -2.64 -3.81
CA ALA A 28 5.80 -2.46 -3.50
C ALA A 28 5.52 -1.06 -2.96
N LEU A 29 6.30 -0.61 -1.95
CA LEU A 29 6.07 0.68 -1.31
C LEU A 29 6.34 1.85 -2.25
N THR A 30 7.39 1.76 -3.08
CA THR A 30 7.67 2.79 -4.10
C THR A 30 6.48 2.99 -5.02
N ARG A 31 5.95 1.90 -5.59
CA ARG A 31 4.78 1.94 -6.47
C ARG A 31 3.54 2.52 -5.76
N LEU A 32 3.27 2.09 -4.52
CA LEU A 32 2.12 2.57 -3.78
C LEU A 32 2.21 4.06 -3.44
N LEU A 33 3.41 4.54 -3.11
CA LEU A 33 3.65 5.96 -2.81
C LEU A 33 3.54 6.81 -4.07
N GLU A 34 4.06 6.34 -5.22
CA GLU A 34 3.89 7.00 -6.52
C GLU A 34 2.41 7.10 -6.89
N GLU A 35 1.67 5.99 -6.85
CA GLU A 35 0.22 5.99 -7.14
C GLU A 35 -0.57 6.88 -6.18
N ALA A 36 -0.22 6.88 -4.89
CA ALA A 36 -0.88 7.71 -3.90
C ALA A 36 -0.64 9.20 -4.15
N LYS A 37 0.60 9.56 -4.51
CA LYS A 37 0.97 10.93 -4.85
C LYS A 37 0.24 11.43 -6.08
N ASP A 38 0.23 10.65 -7.17
CA ASP A 38 -0.45 11.03 -8.42
C ASP A 38 -1.95 11.24 -8.18
N ARG A 39 -2.60 10.32 -7.44
CA ARG A 39 -4.02 10.45 -7.10
C ARG A 39 -4.31 11.63 -6.19
N LEU A 40 -3.37 12.00 -5.31
CA LEU A 40 -3.52 13.18 -4.45
C LEU A 40 -3.42 14.46 -5.28
N GLU A 41 -2.45 14.56 -6.18
CA GLU A 41 -2.28 15.71 -7.09
C GLU A 41 -3.54 15.91 -7.96
N GLU A 42 -4.14 14.84 -8.47
CA GLU A 42 -5.42 14.89 -9.19
C GLU A 42 -6.56 15.46 -8.35
N ARG A 43 -6.61 15.12 -7.06
CA ARG A 43 -7.67 15.59 -6.14
C ARG A 43 -7.46 17.02 -5.69
N GLU A 44 -6.22 17.43 -5.50
CA GLU A 44 -5.88 18.82 -5.17
C GLU A 44 -6.21 19.77 -6.34
N ALA A 45 -6.14 19.28 -7.59
CA ALA A 45 -6.51 20.05 -8.78
C ALA A 45 -8.03 20.32 -8.89
N ASP A 46 -8.88 19.47 -8.32
CA ASP A 46 -10.34 19.60 -8.34
C ASP A 46 -10.97 19.23 -6.99
N ILE A 47 -10.89 20.17 -6.04
CA ILE A 47 -11.41 19.98 -4.68
C ILE A 47 -12.93 20.07 -4.69
N GLN A 48 -13.57 18.98 -4.28
CA GLN A 48 -15.01 18.88 -4.07
C GLN A 48 -15.31 18.76 -2.57
N PRO A 49 -15.64 19.87 -1.85
CA PRO A 49 -15.66 19.93 -0.38
C PRO A 49 -16.91 19.26 0.23
N THR A 50 -17.09 17.99 -0.09
CA THR A 50 -18.13 17.11 0.44
C THR A 50 -17.46 15.84 0.93
N TRP A 51 -18.15 15.08 1.78
CA TRP A 51 -17.63 13.80 2.25
C TRP A 51 -17.24 12.87 1.10
N LYS A 52 -18.16 12.68 0.14
CA LYS A 52 -17.94 11.84 -1.06
C LYS A 52 -16.91 12.39 -2.04
N GLY A 53 -16.77 13.72 -2.09
CA GLY A 53 -15.89 14.39 -3.04
C GLY A 53 -14.46 14.58 -2.55
N LEU A 54 -14.23 14.53 -1.23
CA LEU A 54 -12.93 14.82 -0.62
C LEU A 54 -12.49 13.76 0.37
N ILE A 55 -13.31 13.42 1.37
CA ILE A 55 -12.89 12.52 2.46
C ILE A 55 -12.81 11.07 1.98
N GLU A 56 -13.85 10.53 1.35
CA GLU A 56 -13.83 9.14 0.85
C GLU A 56 -12.70 8.91 -0.18
N PRO A 57 -12.44 9.82 -1.15
CA PRO A 57 -11.33 9.65 -2.07
C PRO A 57 -9.96 9.70 -1.39
N ILE A 58 -9.75 10.60 -0.42
CA ILE A 58 -8.48 10.70 0.33
C ILE A 58 -8.24 9.41 1.14
N GLU A 59 -9.26 8.89 1.82
CA GLU A 59 -9.15 7.62 2.53
C GLU A 59 -8.78 6.47 1.57
N ALA A 60 -9.47 6.38 0.43
CA ALA A 60 -9.20 5.38 -0.59
C ALA A 60 -7.81 5.50 -1.26
N ILE A 61 -7.14 6.65 -1.12
CA ILE A 61 -5.74 6.83 -1.55
C ILE A 61 -4.79 6.15 -0.56
N GLY A 62 -5.06 6.24 0.75
CA GLY A 62 -4.21 5.69 1.80
C GLY A 62 -4.35 4.17 2.02
N LEU A 63 -5.54 3.61 1.80
CA LEU A 63 -5.84 2.20 2.11
C LEU A 63 -4.82 1.18 1.53
N PRO A 64 -4.35 1.29 0.26
CA PRO A 64 -3.38 0.34 -0.28
C PRO A 64 -2.02 0.34 0.44
N PHE A 65 -1.54 1.53 0.82
CA PHE A 65 -0.30 1.67 1.59
C PHE A 65 -0.49 1.12 3.00
N GLU A 66 -1.57 1.48 3.67
CA GLU A 66 -1.88 1.01 5.03
C GLU A 66 -1.97 -0.52 5.09
N TYR A 67 -2.66 -1.15 4.14
CA TYR A 67 -2.73 -2.60 4.04
C TYR A 67 -1.33 -3.22 3.95
N SER A 68 -0.51 -2.76 3.00
CA SER A 68 0.82 -3.33 2.74
C SER A 68 1.77 -3.13 3.92
N TRP A 69 1.76 -1.93 4.50
CA TRP A 69 2.55 -1.60 5.68
C TRP A 69 2.11 -2.38 6.91
N GLY A 70 0.80 -2.65 7.05
CA GLY A 70 0.26 -3.50 8.11
C GLY A 70 0.81 -4.94 8.06
N LEU A 71 0.97 -5.51 6.85
CA LEU A 71 1.57 -6.84 6.68
C LEU A 71 3.05 -6.86 7.08
N ILE A 72 3.81 -5.85 6.63
CA ILE A 72 5.23 -5.69 6.97
C ILE A 72 5.37 -5.50 8.49
N GLY A 73 4.59 -4.58 9.06
CA GLY A 73 4.57 -4.32 10.51
C GLY A 73 4.22 -5.56 11.33
N HIS A 74 3.31 -6.41 10.85
CA HIS A 74 3.04 -7.69 11.50
C HIS A 74 4.28 -8.60 11.51
N LEU A 75 4.92 -8.80 10.36
CA LEU A 75 6.14 -9.63 10.25
C LEU A 75 7.29 -9.09 11.09
N LEU A 76 7.48 -7.76 11.14
CA LEU A 76 8.46 -7.12 12.02
C LEU A 76 8.22 -7.41 13.51
N ASN A 77 6.96 -7.64 13.91
CA ASN A 77 6.64 -7.93 15.31
C ASN A 77 6.71 -9.43 15.66
N VAL A 78 6.43 -10.33 14.71
CA VAL A 78 6.30 -11.77 14.99
C VAL A 78 7.39 -12.64 14.35
N MET A 79 8.16 -12.10 13.42
CA MET A 79 9.17 -12.82 12.61
C MET A 79 10.31 -11.89 12.19
N ASN A 80 10.83 -11.07 13.10
CA ASN A 80 11.88 -10.11 12.78
C ASN A 80 13.22 -10.77 12.42
N THR A 81 13.94 -10.19 11.47
CA THR A 81 15.30 -10.55 11.04
C THR A 81 16.10 -9.29 10.76
N GLU A 82 17.44 -9.33 10.70
CA GLU A 82 18.24 -8.13 10.35
C GLU A 82 17.90 -7.53 8.98
N ASP A 83 17.46 -8.36 8.03
CA ASP A 83 17.13 -7.94 6.66
C ASP A 83 15.70 -7.40 6.49
N LEU A 84 14.86 -7.45 7.53
CA LEU A 84 13.47 -6.95 7.55
C LEU A 84 13.40 -5.57 8.21
#